data_AF-A0A349IKZ7-F1
#
_entry.id   AF-A0A349IKZ7-F1
#
_cell.length_a   1.000
_cell.length_b   1.000
_cell.length_c   1.000
_cell.angle_alpha   90.00
_cell.angle_beta   90.00
_cell.angle_gamma   90.00
#
_symmetry.space_group_name_H-M   'P 1'
#
loop_
_entity.id
_entity.type
_entity.pdbx_description
1 polymer ?
#
loop_
_entity_poly.entity_id
_entity_poly.type
_entity_poly.pdbx_seq_one_letter_code
_entity_poly.pdbx_strand_id
1 'polypeptide(L)'
;TYTIYNTTGENVTELYVYAVGSSDKGTNYAESGLKNDASVDVSETMDASETEKATFTLEYKTESGREGSFNTLHFETVPISLIAEDAMTGATPLAFQAPASK
;
A
#
# COMPACT_ATOMS: atom_id res chain seq x y z
N THR A 1 -4.52 10.93 -2.39
CA THR A 1 -4.75 10.05 -1.24
C THR A 1 -5.11 8.68 -1.75
N TYR A 2 -4.54 7.64 -1.16
CA TYR A 2 -4.89 6.25 -1.42
C TYR A 2 -5.63 5.68 -0.22
N THR A 3 -6.70 4.91 -0.44
CA THR A 3 -7.26 4.06 0.61
C THR A 3 -6.69 2.66 0.42
N ILE A 4 -5.91 2.19 1.39
CA ILE A 4 -5.24 0.89 1.36
C ILE A 4 -5.94 -0.06 2.32
N TYR A 5 -6.43 -1.18 1.82
CA TYR A 5 -7.06 -2.26 2.56
C TYR A 5 -6.07 -3.39 2.82
N ASN A 6 -6.03 -3.90 4.05
CA ASN A 6 -5.27 -5.09 4.37
C ASN A 6 -6.15 -6.34 4.16
N THR A 7 -5.87 -7.10 3.11
CA THR A 7 -6.49 -8.41 2.85
C THR A 7 -5.46 -9.55 2.88
N THR A 8 -4.37 -9.35 3.62
CA THR A 8 -3.25 -10.30 3.66
C THR A 8 -3.52 -11.53 4.52
N GLY A 9 -4.60 -11.53 5.30
CA GLY A 9 -4.93 -12.57 6.28
C GLY A 9 -4.29 -12.35 7.66
N GLU A 10 -3.38 -11.39 7.79
CA GLU A 10 -2.63 -11.11 9.03
C GLU A 10 -2.49 -9.59 9.26
N ASN A 11 -1.89 -9.18 10.39
CA ASN A 11 -1.60 -7.77 10.61
C ASN A 11 -0.44 -7.31 9.72
N VAL A 12 -0.54 -6.10 9.19
CA VAL A 12 0.58 -5.39 8.54
C VAL A 12 1.23 -4.48 9.58
N THR A 13 2.54 -4.58 9.74
CA THR A 13 3.34 -3.85 10.76
C THR A 13 4.15 -2.72 10.16
N GLU A 14 4.41 -2.79 8.86
CA GLU A 14 5.06 -1.73 8.10
C GLU A 14 4.24 -1.46 6.83
N LEU A 15 3.93 -0.20 6.58
CA LEU A 15 3.30 0.27 5.34
C LEU A 15 3.83 1.64 4.99
N TYR A 16 4.49 1.75 3.84
CA TYR A 16 5.08 2.98 3.34
C TYR A 16 4.58 3.27 1.94
N VAL A 17 4.36 4.55 1.64
CA VAL A 17 4.13 5.05 0.29
C VAL A 17 5.03 6.27 0.11
N TYR A 18 5.86 6.29 -0.92
CA TYR A 18 6.83 7.37 -1.14
C TYR A 18 7.18 7.51 -2.62
N ALA A 19 7.73 8.65 -3.03
CA ALA A 19 8.15 8.85 -4.41
C ALA A 19 9.26 7.87 -4.81
N VAL A 20 9.15 7.29 -6.01
CA VAL A 20 10.21 6.44 -6.59
C VAL A 20 11.53 7.21 -6.63
N GLY A 21 12.60 6.57 -6.13
CA GLY A 21 13.93 7.16 -6.05
C GLY A 21 14.17 8.02 -4.81
N SER A 22 13.15 8.22 -3.95
CA SER A 22 13.36 8.81 -2.62
C SER A 22 14.24 7.89 -1.77
N SER A 23 15.20 8.49 -1.05
CA SER A 23 15.98 7.79 -0.02
C SER A 23 15.25 7.67 1.32
N ASP A 24 14.16 8.41 1.49
CA ASP A 24 13.32 8.40 2.67
C ASP A 24 11.95 7.78 2.34
N LYS A 25 11.55 6.79 3.14
CA LYS A 25 10.24 6.12 3.03
C LYS A 25 9.12 6.91 3.70
N GLY A 26 9.47 7.89 4.54
CA GLY A 26 8.51 8.73 5.25
C GLY A 26 7.76 7.97 6.35
N THR A 27 6.44 8.18 6.39
CA THR A 27 5.57 7.71 7.49
C THR A 27 5.25 6.22 7.37
N ASN A 28 5.39 5.48 8.49
CA ASN A 28 4.82 4.14 8.59
C ASN A 28 3.32 4.23 8.91
N TYR A 29 2.47 4.02 7.91
CA TYR A 29 1.01 4.05 8.04
C TYR A 29 0.43 2.86 8.80
N ALA A 30 1.26 1.86 9.14
CA ALA A 30 0.87 0.68 9.90
C ALA A 30 1.62 0.56 11.24
N GLU A 31 2.16 1.66 11.80
CA GLU A 31 2.94 1.66 13.05
C GLU A 31 2.18 1.02 14.23
N SER A 32 0.86 1.19 14.30
CA SER A 32 0.01 0.55 15.33
C SER A 32 -0.49 -0.85 14.96
N GLY A 33 -0.04 -1.41 13.84
CA GLY A 33 -0.54 -2.65 13.26
C GLY A 33 -1.86 -2.44 12.51
N LEU A 34 -1.82 -2.48 11.17
CA LEU A 34 -3.02 -2.48 10.34
C LEU A 34 -3.63 -3.88 10.33
N LYS A 35 -4.74 -4.07 11.03
CA LYS A 35 -5.43 -5.36 11.17
C LYS A 35 -5.91 -5.90 9.81
N ASN A 36 -6.05 -7.21 9.71
CA ASN A 36 -6.74 -7.82 8.57
C ASN A 36 -8.17 -7.25 8.44
N ASP A 37 -8.63 -7.05 7.21
CA ASP A 37 -9.89 -6.42 6.82
C ASP A 37 -10.05 -4.94 7.22
N ALA A 38 -9.01 -4.30 7.78
CA ALA A 38 -8.99 -2.87 8.05
C ALA A 38 -8.41 -2.08 6.87
N SER A 39 -8.63 -0.77 6.88
CA SER A 39 -8.07 0.16 5.90
C SER A 39 -7.40 1.36 6.54
N VAL A 40 -6.52 2.02 5.80
CA VAL A 40 -5.89 3.28 6.16
C VAL A 40 -5.87 4.21 4.96
N ASP A 41 -6.11 5.50 5.22
CA ASP A 41 -5.96 6.54 4.22
C ASP A 41 -4.53 7.09 4.25
N VAL A 42 -3.87 7.00 3.10
CA VAL A 42 -2.50 7.44 2.88
C VAL A 42 -2.49 8.74 2.08
N SER A 43 -1.98 9.80 2.71
CA SER A 43 -1.91 11.13 2.10
C SER A 43 -0.46 11.59 2.05
N GLU A 44 0.19 11.36 0.92
CA GLU A 44 1.49 11.97 0.65
C GLU A 44 1.29 13.47 0.42
N THR A 45 2.01 14.28 1.20
CA THR A 45 2.05 15.73 0.99
C THR A 45 3.19 16.03 0.04
N MET A 46 2.85 16.30 -1.21
CA MET A 46 3.78 16.74 -2.25
C MET A 46 3.21 17.96 -2.95
N ASP A 47 4.09 18.76 -3.55
CA ASP A 47 3.65 19.89 -4.34
C ASP A 47 2.73 19.43 -5.49
N ALA A 48 1.63 20.14 -5.70
CA ALA A 48 0.62 19.79 -6.70
C ALA A 48 1.19 19.69 -8.13
N SER A 49 2.26 20.44 -8.43
CA SER A 49 2.97 20.37 -9.72
C SER A 49 3.86 19.13 -9.89
N GLU A 50 4.19 18.44 -8.79
CA GLU A 50 5.02 17.22 -8.79
C GLU A 50 4.17 15.95 -8.71
N THR A 51 3.02 16.01 -8.02
CA THR A 51 2.12 14.86 -7.81
C THR A 51 1.56 14.25 -9.10
N GLU A 52 1.23 15.03 -10.13
CA GLU A 52 0.66 14.49 -11.38
C GLU A 52 1.65 13.67 -12.22
N LYS A 53 2.96 13.85 -12.00
CA LYS A 53 4.02 13.12 -12.72
C LYS A 53 4.78 12.14 -11.83
N ALA A 54 4.55 12.21 -10.52
CA ALA A 54 5.21 11.35 -9.56
C ALA A 54 4.69 9.91 -9.70
N THR A 55 5.65 8.99 -9.67
CA THR A 55 5.38 7.57 -9.49
C THR A 55 5.77 7.23 -8.06
N PHE A 56 4.95 6.42 -7.40
CA PHE A 56 5.14 6.04 -6.01
C PHE A 56 5.51 4.57 -5.89
N THR A 57 6.31 4.30 -4.87
CA THR A 57 6.54 2.97 -4.33
C THR A 57 5.63 2.76 -3.13
N LEU A 58 4.89 1.66 -3.12
CA LEU A 58 4.24 1.11 -1.93
C LEU A 58 5.02 -0.11 -1.48
N GLU A 59 5.40 -0.13 -0.21
CA GLU A 59 6.02 -1.28 0.45
C GLU A 59 5.25 -1.62 1.71
N TYR A 60 5.09 -2.91 1.98
CA TYR A 60 4.50 -3.38 3.21
C TYR A 60 5.18 -4.63 3.75
N LYS A 61 5.00 -4.85 5.05
CA LYS A 61 5.45 -6.05 5.76
C LYS A 61 4.36 -6.58 6.69
N THR A 62 4.09 -7.87 6.62
CA THR A 62 3.17 -8.55 7.55
C THR A 62 3.87 -8.90 8.87
N GLU A 63 3.09 -9.20 9.89
CA GLU A 63 3.57 -9.70 11.19
C GLU A 63 4.41 -10.98 11.07
N SER A 64 4.10 -11.84 10.08
CA SER A 64 4.87 -13.04 9.73
C SER A 64 6.17 -12.75 8.96
N GLY A 65 6.40 -11.50 8.56
CA GLY A 65 7.60 -11.06 7.86
C GLY A 65 7.53 -11.13 6.34
N ARG A 66 6.36 -11.41 5.75
CA ARG A 66 6.16 -11.33 4.29
C ARG A 66 6.23 -9.88 3.85
N GLU A 67 7.08 -9.62 2.86
CA GLU A 67 7.24 -8.31 2.25
C GLU A 67 6.56 -8.26 0.87
N GLY A 68 5.93 -7.14 0.56
CA GLY A 68 5.39 -6.86 -0.77
C GLY A 68 5.72 -5.44 -1.20
N SER A 69 6.00 -5.26 -2.49
CA SER A 69 6.43 -3.98 -3.07
C SER A 69 5.78 -3.75 -4.43
N PHE A 70 5.46 -2.49 -4.73
CA PHE A 70 4.97 -2.06 -6.02
C PHE A 70 5.44 -0.64 -6.34
N ASN A 71 6.19 -0.47 -7.43
CA ASN A 71 6.95 0.76 -7.72
C ASN A 71 6.30 1.66 -8.78
N THR A 72 5.12 1.32 -9.29
CA THR A 72 4.48 2.06 -10.37
C THR A 72 3.10 2.59 -9.98
N LEU A 73 2.95 3.02 -8.72
CA LEU A 73 1.72 3.67 -8.30
C LEU A 73 1.66 5.06 -8.90
N HIS A 74 0.62 5.31 -9.69
CA HIS A 74 0.25 6.64 -10.13
C HIS A 74 -0.80 7.21 -9.18
N PHE A 75 -0.90 8.53 -9.09
CA PHE A 75 -1.96 9.21 -8.33
C PHE A 75 -3.32 8.89 -8.95
N GLU A 76 -3.92 7.79 -8.52
CA GLU A 76 -5.23 7.35 -8.92
C GLU A 76 -6.14 7.33 -7.70
N THR A 77 -7.38 7.78 -7.84
CA THR A 77 -8.38 7.76 -6.76
C THR A 77 -8.92 6.36 -6.48
N VAL A 78 -8.26 5.31 -6.99
CA VAL A 78 -8.72 3.92 -6.86
C VAL A 78 -8.21 3.31 -5.55
N PRO A 79 -9.04 2.53 -4.85
CA PRO A 79 -8.58 1.80 -3.67
C PRO A 79 -7.53 0.74 -4.02
N ILE A 80 -6.69 0.42 -3.04
CA ILE A 80 -5.65 -0.62 -3.16
C ILE A 80 -5.92 -1.67 -2.09
N SER A 81 -5.90 -2.96 -2.45
CA SER A 81 -5.94 -4.07 -1.51
C SER A 81 -4.61 -4.81 -1.49
N LEU A 82 -4.02 -4.99 -0.30
CA LEU A 82 -2.85 -5.83 -0.06
C LEU A 82 -3.29 -7.29 -0.05
N ILE A 83 -2.88 -8.11 -1.01
CA ILE A 83 -3.44 -9.46 -1.17
C ILE A 83 -2.63 -10.50 -0.41
N ALA A 84 -3.30 -11.49 0.17
CA ALA A 84 -2.68 -12.67 0.78
C ALA A 84 -1.84 -13.45 -0.25
N GLU A 85 -0.80 -14.16 0.20
CA GLU A 85 0.13 -14.88 -0.68
C GLU A 85 -0.56 -15.99 -1.49
N ASP A 86 -1.47 -16.70 -0.83
CA ASP A 86 -2.29 -17.76 -1.41
C ASP A 86 -3.38 -17.23 -2.36
N ALA A 87 -3.75 -15.96 -2.23
CA ALA A 87 -4.68 -15.27 -3.12
C ALA A 87 -3.98 -14.61 -4.32
N MET A 88 -2.65 -14.63 -4.39
CA MET A 88 -1.90 -14.08 -5.52
C MET A 88 -2.14 -14.92 -6.79
N THR A 89 -2.80 -14.34 -7.78
CA THR A 89 -2.95 -14.97 -9.12
C THR A 89 -1.77 -14.65 -10.06
N GLY A 90 -0.73 -13.99 -9.55
CA GLY A 90 0.43 -13.53 -10.30
C GLY A 90 1.48 -12.90 -9.37
N ALA A 91 2.49 -12.25 -9.94
CA ALA A 91 3.61 -11.69 -9.15
C ALA A 91 3.26 -10.40 -8.40
N THR A 92 2.16 -9.74 -8.74
CA THR A 92 1.77 -8.46 -8.14
C THR A 92 1.06 -8.70 -6.81
N PRO A 93 1.60 -8.23 -5.67
CA PRO A 93 1.05 -8.50 -4.34
C PRO A 93 -0.10 -7.54 -3.96
N LEU A 94 -0.73 -6.90 -4.93
CA LEU A 94 -1.74 -5.85 -4.76
C LEU A 94 -2.87 -5.99 -5.77
N ALA A 95 -4.06 -5.49 -5.43
CA ALA A 95 -5.18 -5.30 -6.34
C ALA A 95 -5.70 -3.86 -6.30
N PHE A 96 -6.06 -3.29 -7.46
CA PHE A 96 -6.55 -1.90 -7.60
C PHE A 96 -8.07 -1.81 -7.46
N GLN A 97 -8.58 -2.34 -6.35
CA GLN A 97 -9.99 -2.30 -6.01
C GLN A 97 -10.16 -2.47 -4.50
N ALA A 98 -11.32 -2.04 -3.99
CA ALA A 98 -11.73 -2.39 -2.63
C ALA A 98 -11.92 -3.91 -2.52
N PRO A 99 -11.77 -4.50 -1.32
CA PRO A 99 -12.11 -5.89 -1.10
C PRO A 99 -13.57 -6.15 -1.50
N ALA A 100 -13.81 -7.31 -2.13
CA ALA A 100 -15.18 -7.77 -2.32
C ALA A 100 -15.85 -7.83 -0.95
N SER A 101 -17.04 -7.25 -0.82
CA SER A 101 -17.84 -7.38 0.40
C SER A 101 -18.07 -8.87 0.66
N LYS A 102 -17.68 -9.34 1.85
CA LYS A 102 -17.99 -10.69 2.32
C LYS A 102 -19.48 -10.84 2.59
#